data_AF-A0A943B9L3-F1
#
_entry.id   AF-A0A943B9L3-F1
#
_cell.length_a   1.000
_cell.length_b   1.000
_cell.length_c   1.000
_cell.angle_alpha   90.00
_cell.angle_beta   90.00
_cell.angle_gamma   90.00
#
_symmetry.space_group_name_H-M   'P 1'
#
loop_
_entity.id
_entity.type
_entity.pdbx_description
1 polymer ?
#
loop_
_entity_poly.entity_id
_entity_poly.type
_entity_poly.pdbx_seq_one_letter_code
_entity_poly.pdbx_strand_id
1 'polypeptide(L)'
;MRIVSRNLPSYIQDGLYKEKEHRSIWNKLIGEEIDFFKFSSKSTESFSFDNNDAGIYSFIKNKLENLKSQGISNIDIEEILEKDIANYYTISSNAITNEINRKNLYNIMDDNILDCFDLIINYINKQLNHTLNSNIYTAFALHINTLIRRINNDKPIVNPNLSKIKKLYKKEFQIALGIREILENTLNISVPLEECGYLALFLVPEMKFSDSIDDMVKIIVIAHGESTASSMKDVVSKLLGEDCIIAIDAPIEISAAEILNKLRDIIKNTKSNGGYLLLVDMGSFTTFAEIIEDEFNIPAKVVPLVSTLHVLEAARKALMKSSLNSIYKDVLMVNSYINVGKNNKPPEKKKTLILSACLTGKGGSIAIKNFLKDTFTIDENIFEIMVIDCLDKNNFINNINNLYEKYNILFIVTPFSLDINMNIPHFTMYEVLNLSTKAKIQELLDVETTLANMPEVLKENITAIPSNNLYEKIMNFIASVEKSLNIFISHKKKVELILHLAFAINRLITNEDMVEYSNKTSIKKSYNKLYSTVKSSLIPIETYFSIKLTDDEICYIMDFIIN
;
A
#
# COMPACT_ATOMS: atom_id res chain seq x y z
N MET A 1 -23.22 -5.45 -5.61
CA MET A 1 -23.51 -4.73 -6.88
C MET A 1 -23.28 -3.26 -6.61
N ARG A 2 -22.27 -2.62 -7.23
CA ARG A 2 -21.95 -1.21 -6.96
C ARG A 2 -22.74 -0.34 -7.96
N ILE A 3 -23.63 0.52 -7.45
CA ILE A 3 -24.44 1.42 -8.27
C ILE A 3 -23.57 2.64 -8.61
N VAL A 4 -23.28 2.88 -9.89
CA VAL A 4 -22.57 4.08 -10.34
C VAL A 4 -23.56 5.15 -10.82
N SER A 5 -23.12 6.40 -10.96
CA SER A 5 -23.99 7.53 -11.34
C SER A 5 -24.79 7.31 -12.62
N ARG A 6 -24.24 6.52 -13.57
CA ARG A 6 -24.91 6.10 -14.82
C ARG A 6 -26.04 5.10 -14.62
N ASN A 7 -26.09 4.42 -13.47
CA ASN A 7 -27.18 3.52 -13.08
C ASN A 7 -28.31 4.26 -12.36
N LEU A 8 -28.14 5.55 -12.05
CA LEU A 8 -29.18 6.34 -11.42
C LEU A 8 -30.26 6.73 -12.46
N PRO A 9 -31.53 6.81 -12.07
CA PRO A 9 -32.59 7.33 -12.95
C PRO A 9 -32.27 8.74 -13.47
N SER A 10 -32.69 9.06 -14.70
CA SER A 10 -32.34 10.31 -15.39
C SER A 10 -32.66 11.57 -14.58
N TYR A 11 -33.77 11.59 -13.84
CA TYR A 11 -34.15 12.73 -13.00
C TYR A 11 -33.21 12.98 -11.81
N ILE A 12 -32.47 11.95 -11.35
CA ILE A 12 -31.40 12.10 -10.34
C ILE A 12 -30.10 12.54 -11.01
N GLN A 13 -29.82 12.05 -12.21
CA GLN A 13 -28.67 12.51 -13.00
C GLN A 13 -28.79 14.00 -13.35
N ASP A 14 -29.99 14.46 -13.69
CA ASP A 14 -30.28 15.87 -13.99
C ASP A 14 -30.09 16.79 -12.77
N GLY A 15 -30.28 16.26 -11.56
CA GLY A 15 -29.99 16.95 -10.29
C GLY A 15 -28.50 17.19 -10.05
N LEU A 16 -27.60 16.33 -10.56
CA LEU A 16 -26.14 16.54 -10.45
C LEU A 16 -25.65 17.78 -11.22
N TYR A 17 -26.44 18.27 -12.18
CA TYR A 17 -26.14 19.44 -12.99
C TYR A 17 -26.86 20.70 -12.52
N LYS A 18 -27.74 20.60 -11.51
CA LYS A 18 -28.50 21.73 -10.95
C LYS A 18 -28.03 22.02 -9.53
N GLU A 19 -27.37 23.17 -9.41
CA GLU A 19 -26.91 23.88 -8.21
C GLU A 19 -25.55 23.52 -7.58
N LYS A 20 -24.86 24.61 -7.19
CA LYS A 20 -23.50 24.66 -6.61
C LYS A 20 -23.40 24.01 -5.23
N GLU A 21 -24.52 23.80 -4.53
CA GLU A 21 -24.54 23.31 -3.14
C GLU A 21 -24.20 21.81 -3.02
N HIS A 22 -24.36 21.03 -4.11
CA HIS A 22 -24.03 19.60 -4.09
C HIS A 22 -22.53 19.30 -3.94
N ARG A 23 -21.63 20.24 -4.28
CA ARG A 23 -20.17 20.04 -4.12
C ARG A 23 -19.72 20.01 -2.66
N SER A 24 -20.44 20.69 -1.77
CA SER A 24 -20.19 20.65 -0.31
C SER A 24 -20.47 19.26 0.28
N ILE A 25 -21.50 18.56 -0.23
CA ILE A 25 -21.86 17.21 0.20
C ILE A 25 -20.87 16.17 -0.32
N TRP A 26 -20.39 16.32 -1.56
CA TRP A 26 -19.37 15.43 -2.12
C TRP A 26 -18.03 15.52 -1.39
N ASN A 27 -17.63 16.72 -0.94
CA ASN A 27 -16.44 16.89 -0.10
C ASN A 27 -16.58 16.27 1.30
N LYS A 28 -17.81 15.99 1.76
CA LYS A 28 -18.06 15.23 3.01
C LYS A 28 -18.03 13.71 2.80
N LEU A 29 -18.10 13.22 1.56
CA LEU A 29 -18.18 11.79 1.22
C LEU A 29 -16.86 11.23 0.68
N ILE A 30 -15.94 12.10 0.24
CA ILE A 30 -14.62 11.71 -0.27
C ILE A 30 -13.62 11.85 0.89
N GLY A 31 -13.42 10.75 1.61
CA GLY A 31 -12.51 10.70 2.76
C GLY A 31 -12.62 9.45 3.62
N GLU A 32 -13.72 8.69 3.53
CA GLU A 32 -13.92 7.46 4.29
C GLU A 32 -14.08 6.25 3.36
N GLU A 33 -13.39 5.16 3.67
CA GLU A 33 -13.62 3.85 3.06
C GLU A 33 -14.98 3.31 3.53
N ILE A 34 -16.06 3.71 2.84
CA ILE A 34 -17.40 3.19 3.09
C ILE A 34 -17.63 1.97 2.19
N ASP A 35 -17.66 0.77 2.79
CA ASP A 35 -17.77 -0.47 2.02
C ASP A 35 -19.20 -0.81 1.56
N PHE A 36 -20.28 -0.44 2.28
CA PHE A 36 -21.67 -0.56 1.78
C PHE A 36 -22.74 0.19 2.59
N PHE A 37 -23.85 0.59 1.93
CA PHE A 37 -25.06 1.10 2.57
C PHE A 37 -26.17 0.04 2.63
N LYS A 38 -26.86 -0.07 3.77
CA LYS A 38 -28.02 -0.95 3.96
C LYS A 38 -29.29 -0.12 4.09
N PHE A 39 -30.14 -0.14 3.07
CA PHE A 39 -31.45 0.51 3.12
C PHE A 39 -32.49 -0.44 3.70
N SER A 40 -33.03 -0.10 4.86
CA SER A 40 -34.17 -0.76 5.49
C SER A 40 -35.42 0.11 5.33
N SER A 41 -36.55 -0.48 4.95
CA SER A 41 -37.85 0.20 4.89
C SER A 41 -38.50 0.40 6.28
N LYS A 42 -37.85 -0.06 7.34
CA LYS A 42 -38.32 0.10 8.71
C LYS A 42 -37.18 0.55 9.62
N SER A 43 -37.25 1.83 9.97
CA SER A 43 -36.86 2.49 11.23
C SER A 43 -36.19 3.82 10.95
N THR A 44 -36.81 4.85 11.48
CA THR A 44 -36.25 6.16 11.78
C THR A 44 -35.09 5.98 12.75
N GLU A 45 -33.88 5.81 12.25
CA GLU A 45 -32.67 6.07 13.02
C GLU A 45 -31.94 7.23 12.34
N SER A 46 -31.91 8.35 13.07
CA SER A 46 -31.12 9.52 12.72
C SER A 46 -29.66 9.14 12.67
N PHE A 47 -29.06 9.18 11.48
CA PHE A 47 -27.62 9.11 11.30
C PHE A 47 -26.96 10.28 12.03
N SER A 48 -26.35 10.03 13.18
CA SER A 48 -25.33 10.89 13.76
C SER A 48 -24.01 10.60 13.05
N PHE A 49 -23.60 11.52 12.17
CA PHE A 49 -22.23 11.61 11.69
C PHE A 49 -21.45 12.49 12.66
N ASP A 50 -20.56 11.89 13.43
CA ASP A 50 -19.51 12.63 14.11
C ASP A 50 -18.18 12.39 13.38
N ASN A 51 -17.92 13.30 12.45
CA ASN A 51 -16.59 13.56 11.90
C ASN A 51 -15.75 14.20 13.01
N ASN A 52 -14.61 13.61 13.39
CA ASN A 52 -13.35 14.32 13.74
C ASN A 52 -12.15 13.49 14.25
N ASP A 53 -12.10 12.16 14.12
CA ASP A 53 -11.03 11.37 14.80
C ASP A 53 -9.89 10.82 13.91
N ALA A 54 -9.89 11.08 12.59
CA ALA A 54 -8.76 10.71 11.71
C ALA A 54 -7.47 11.53 11.97
N GLY A 55 -7.56 12.61 12.76
CA GLY A 55 -6.45 13.52 13.06
C GLY A 55 -5.36 12.93 13.97
N ILE A 56 -5.73 12.09 14.94
CA ILE A 56 -4.76 11.58 15.94
C ILE A 56 -3.83 10.53 15.32
N TYR A 57 -4.38 9.58 14.55
CA TYR A 57 -3.56 8.56 13.88
C TYR A 57 -2.66 9.15 12.79
N SER A 58 -3.20 10.08 11.98
CA SER A 58 -2.38 10.78 10.98
C SER A 58 -1.29 11.63 11.63
N PHE A 59 -1.59 12.30 12.76
CA PHE A 59 -0.60 13.04 13.55
C PHE A 59 0.52 12.14 14.07
N ILE A 60 0.16 10.99 14.66
CA ILE A 60 1.12 10.05 15.25
C ILE A 60 1.97 9.39 14.18
N LYS A 61 1.36 8.99 13.06
CA LYS A 61 2.08 8.45 11.90
C LYS A 61 3.09 9.46 11.35
N ASN A 62 2.69 10.72 11.15
CA ASN A 62 3.60 11.77 10.67
C ASN A 62 4.72 12.05 11.68
N LYS A 63 4.41 12.09 12.98
CA LYS A 63 5.42 12.29 14.04
C LYS A 63 6.41 11.12 14.09
N LEU A 64 5.94 9.89 13.92
CA LEU A 64 6.77 8.69 13.84
C LEU A 64 7.66 8.68 12.59
N GLU A 65 7.10 8.98 11.41
CA GLU A 65 7.86 9.07 10.16
C GLU A 65 8.99 10.14 10.23
N ASN A 66 8.74 11.25 10.91
CA ASN A 66 9.76 12.28 11.15
C ASN A 66 10.85 11.86 12.14
N LEU A 67 10.51 11.06 13.16
CA LEU A 67 11.52 10.50 14.06
C LEU A 67 12.36 9.43 13.34
N LYS A 68 11.75 8.67 12.42
CA LYS A 68 12.44 7.70 11.55
C LYS A 68 13.47 8.39 10.64
N SER A 69 13.15 9.55 10.07
CA SER A 69 14.08 10.30 9.21
C SER A 69 15.33 10.80 9.96
N GLN A 70 15.26 10.95 11.28
CA GLN A 70 16.40 11.28 12.15
C GLN A 70 17.16 10.03 12.66
N GLY A 71 16.86 8.86 12.10
CA GLY A 71 17.52 7.59 12.36
C GLY A 71 17.15 6.92 13.68
N ILE A 72 15.98 7.21 14.25
CA ILE A 72 15.41 6.47 15.39
C ILE A 72 14.75 5.21 14.80
N SER A 73 15.19 4.00 15.17
CA SER A 73 14.76 2.73 14.53
C SER A 73 13.53 2.08 15.19
N ASN A 74 12.85 1.19 14.44
CA ASN A 74 11.39 1.01 14.41
C ASN A 74 10.69 0.10 15.42
N ILE A 75 11.32 -0.89 16.06
CA ILE A 75 10.49 -2.07 16.42
C ILE A 75 9.58 -1.87 17.65
N ASP A 76 9.91 -0.98 18.60
CA ASP A 76 9.10 -0.86 19.82
C ASP A 76 8.16 0.36 19.84
N ILE A 77 8.56 1.51 19.28
CA ILE A 77 7.82 2.78 19.46
C ILE A 77 6.47 2.77 18.73
N GLU A 78 6.44 2.24 17.50
CA GLU A 78 5.25 2.18 16.66
C GLU A 78 4.22 1.23 17.26
N GLU A 79 4.64 0.03 17.66
CA GLU A 79 3.75 -0.97 18.27
C GLU A 79 3.20 -0.51 19.64
N ILE A 80 4.02 0.14 20.47
CA ILE A 80 3.59 0.65 21.78
C ILE A 80 2.56 1.77 21.62
N LEU A 81 2.84 2.77 20.77
CA LEU A 81 1.93 3.89 20.57
C LEU A 81 0.64 3.44 19.87
N GLU A 82 0.74 2.61 18.83
CA GLU A 82 -0.44 2.08 18.13
C GLU A 82 -1.32 1.23 19.05
N LYS A 83 -0.72 0.39 19.90
CA LYS A 83 -1.45 -0.43 20.87
C LYS A 83 -2.11 0.40 21.97
N ASP A 84 -1.43 1.45 22.43
CA ASP A 84 -1.97 2.37 23.44
C ASP A 84 -3.20 3.13 22.92
N ILE A 85 -3.21 3.48 21.62
CA ILE A 85 -4.36 4.13 20.95
C ILE A 85 -5.45 3.12 20.56
N ALA A 86 -5.09 1.92 20.09
CA ALA A 86 -6.08 0.88 19.79
C ALA A 86 -6.88 0.47 21.05
N ASN A 87 -6.22 0.49 22.22
CA ASN A 87 -6.88 0.32 23.51
C ASN A 87 -7.85 1.47 23.84
N TYR A 88 -7.57 2.70 23.41
CA TYR A 88 -8.48 3.83 23.59
C TYR A 88 -9.81 3.62 22.85
N TYR A 89 -9.76 3.18 21.58
CA TYR A 89 -10.97 2.95 20.78
C TYR A 89 -11.83 1.77 21.27
N THR A 90 -11.19 0.75 21.84
CA THR A 90 -11.94 -0.35 22.46
C THR A 90 -12.69 0.12 23.72
N ILE A 91 -12.11 1.05 24.48
CA ILE A 91 -12.74 1.63 25.68
C ILE A 91 -13.81 2.70 25.34
N SER A 92 -13.58 3.52 24.30
CA SER A 92 -14.46 4.64 23.93
C SER A 92 -15.69 4.26 23.08
N SER A 93 -15.77 3.01 22.60
CA SER A 93 -16.93 2.49 21.86
C SER A 93 -18.28 2.51 22.62
N ASN A 94 -18.27 2.83 23.93
CA ASN A 94 -19.47 2.96 24.76
C ASN A 94 -19.84 4.42 25.16
N ALA A 95 -19.15 5.46 24.67
CA ALA A 95 -19.50 6.85 25.03
C ALA A 95 -19.34 7.82 23.84
N ILE A 96 -20.46 8.46 23.49
CA ILE A 96 -20.70 9.28 22.30
C ILE A 96 -20.01 10.67 22.40
N THR A 97 -19.05 10.88 21.50
CA THR A 97 -18.71 12.03 20.64
C THR A 97 -18.44 13.46 21.16
N ASN A 98 -17.56 14.11 20.37
CA ASN A 98 -17.18 15.51 20.21
C ASN A 98 -16.41 16.22 21.32
N GLU A 99 -15.16 16.57 20.97
CA GLU A 99 -14.08 17.09 21.80
C GLU A 99 -13.76 16.20 22.99
N ILE A 100 -12.49 15.83 23.17
CA ILE A 100 -12.05 15.22 24.43
C ILE A 100 -12.05 16.32 25.49
N ASN A 101 -13.25 16.63 25.96
CA ASN A 101 -13.49 17.35 27.18
C ASN A 101 -12.98 16.48 28.34
N ARG A 102 -12.45 17.12 29.39
CA ARG A 102 -12.00 16.47 30.65
C ARG A 102 -12.91 15.31 31.10
N LYS A 103 -14.22 15.43 30.85
CA LYS A 103 -15.28 14.41 31.05
C LYS A 103 -15.03 13.05 30.37
N ASN A 104 -14.42 13.02 29.19
CA ASN A 104 -14.14 11.77 28.48
C ASN A 104 -12.90 11.06 29.04
N LEU A 105 -11.96 11.78 29.66
CA LEU A 105 -10.82 11.20 30.36
C LEU A 105 -11.22 10.52 31.69
N TYR A 106 -12.30 10.98 32.35
CA TYR A 106 -12.91 10.30 33.52
C TYR A 106 -13.43 8.89 33.22
N ASN A 107 -13.73 8.58 31.95
CA ASN A 107 -14.16 7.22 31.58
C ASN A 107 -12.98 6.26 31.35
N ILE A 108 -11.74 6.78 31.30
CA ILE A 108 -10.54 6.03 30.86
C ILE A 108 -9.47 5.98 31.95
N MET A 109 -9.45 6.97 32.86
CA MET A 109 -8.45 7.15 33.91
C MET A 109 -9.16 7.28 35.27
N ASP A 110 -8.66 6.58 36.28
CA ASP A 110 -9.15 6.72 37.66
C ASP A 110 -8.92 8.14 38.19
N ASP A 111 -9.74 8.61 39.13
CA ASP A 111 -9.67 9.98 39.68
C ASP A 111 -8.27 10.37 40.14
N ASN A 112 -7.56 9.47 40.83
CA ASN A 112 -6.20 9.69 41.29
C ASN A 112 -5.18 9.85 40.13
N ILE A 113 -5.43 9.18 39.00
CA ILE A 113 -4.58 9.27 37.80
C ILE A 113 -4.84 10.57 37.07
N LEU A 114 -6.09 11.05 37.05
CA LEU A 114 -6.45 12.35 36.47
C LEU A 114 -5.86 13.52 37.23
N ASP A 115 -5.94 13.49 38.56
CA ASP A 115 -5.30 14.52 39.40
C ASP A 115 -3.79 14.54 39.18
N CYS A 116 -3.16 13.37 39.08
CA CYS A 116 -1.75 13.25 38.73
C CYS A 116 -1.47 13.82 37.32
N PHE A 117 -2.32 13.57 36.34
CA PHE A 117 -2.17 14.09 34.98
C PHE A 117 -2.29 15.62 34.94
N ASP A 118 -3.22 16.21 35.70
CA ASP A 118 -3.36 17.66 35.82
C ASP A 118 -2.09 18.31 36.42
N LEU A 119 -1.46 17.66 37.41
CA LEU A 119 -0.17 18.10 37.95
C LEU A 119 0.94 18.05 36.89
N ILE A 120 0.97 16.98 36.09
CA ILE A 120 1.93 16.82 34.99
C ILE A 120 1.74 17.91 33.92
N ILE A 121 0.51 18.18 33.50
CA ILE A 121 0.22 19.23 32.50
C ILE A 121 0.61 20.61 33.02
N ASN A 122 0.31 20.91 34.29
CA ASN A 122 0.73 22.17 34.91
C ASN A 122 2.26 22.30 34.98
N TYR A 123 2.96 21.20 35.28
CA TYR A 123 4.41 21.16 35.26
C TYR A 123 4.97 21.40 33.84
N ILE A 124 4.43 20.72 32.83
CA ILE A 124 4.84 20.88 31.42
C ILE A 124 4.63 22.32 30.96
N ASN A 125 3.46 22.90 31.22
CA ASN A 125 3.13 24.27 30.82
C ASN A 125 4.09 25.30 31.44
N LYS A 126 4.52 25.10 32.70
CA LYS A 126 5.53 25.93 33.37
C LYS A 126 6.94 25.78 32.76
N GLN A 127 7.30 24.59 32.29
CA GLN A 127 8.63 24.30 31.75
C GLN A 127 8.75 24.64 30.24
N LEU A 128 7.66 24.55 29.49
CA LEU A 128 7.63 24.74 28.04
C LEU A 128 7.15 26.13 27.57
N ASN A 129 6.64 26.98 28.47
CA ASN A 129 6.12 28.32 28.17
C ASN A 129 5.01 28.36 27.09
N HIS A 130 4.39 27.21 26.78
CA HIS A 130 3.25 27.10 25.87
C HIS A 130 2.37 25.92 26.29
N THR A 131 1.11 25.93 25.83
CA THR A 131 0.14 24.86 26.07
C THR A 131 0.28 23.77 25.01
N LEU A 132 0.13 22.50 25.41
CA LEU A 132 0.09 21.38 24.47
C LEU A 132 -1.13 21.50 23.54
N ASN A 133 -0.94 21.18 22.26
CA ASN A 133 -2.05 21.03 21.29
C ASN A 133 -2.99 19.90 21.74
N SER A 134 -4.30 20.01 21.47
CA SER A 134 -5.34 19.03 21.82
C SER A 134 -5.01 17.59 21.40
N ASN A 135 -4.36 17.39 20.24
CA ASN A 135 -3.96 16.06 19.76
C ASN A 135 -2.80 15.49 20.59
N ILE A 136 -1.82 16.33 20.95
CA ILE A 136 -0.69 15.94 21.81
C ILE A 136 -1.20 15.66 23.21
N TYR A 137 -2.07 16.53 23.73
CA TYR A 137 -2.69 16.39 25.05
C TYR A 137 -3.40 15.03 25.20
N THR A 138 -4.21 14.66 24.21
CA THR A 138 -4.95 13.40 24.19
C THR A 138 -4.01 12.20 24.13
N ALA A 139 -3.12 12.18 23.14
CA ALA A 139 -2.19 11.05 22.97
C ALA A 139 -1.28 10.88 24.20
N PHE A 140 -0.93 11.98 24.85
CA PHE A 140 -0.12 11.98 26.07
C PHE A 140 -0.89 11.45 27.28
N ALA A 141 -2.17 11.84 27.45
CA ALA A 141 -3.03 11.29 28.51
C ALA A 141 -3.16 9.76 28.42
N LEU A 142 -3.36 9.26 27.19
CA LEU A 142 -3.47 7.82 26.94
C LEU A 142 -2.17 7.08 27.24
N HIS A 143 -1.04 7.64 26.79
CA HIS A 143 0.26 7.04 27.06
C HIS A 143 0.59 7.00 28.56
N ILE A 144 0.22 8.03 29.32
CA ILE A 144 0.37 8.02 30.79
C ILE A 144 -0.50 6.93 31.41
N ASN A 145 -1.76 6.80 30.98
CA ASN A 145 -2.66 5.78 31.50
C ASN A 145 -2.14 4.36 31.23
N THR A 146 -1.68 4.09 30.01
CA THR A 146 -1.15 2.79 29.64
C THR A 146 0.19 2.49 30.31
N LEU A 147 1.07 3.48 30.44
CA LEU A 147 2.31 3.40 31.22
C LEU A 147 2.03 2.97 32.65
N ILE A 148 1.09 3.63 33.34
CA ILE A 148 0.73 3.30 34.73
C ILE A 148 0.18 1.87 34.80
N ARG A 149 -0.73 1.51 33.88
CA ARG A 149 -1.28 0.15 33.81
C ARG A 149 -0.20 -0.90 33.53
N ARG A 150 0.83 -0.60 32.75
CA ARG A 150 1.95 -1.51 32.49
C ARG A 150 2.82 -1.70 33.74
N ILE A 151 3.10 -0.63 34.47
CA ILE A 151 3.87 -0.68 35.71
C ILE A 151 3.10 -1.49 36.77
N ASN A 152 1.81 -1.24 36.95
CA ASN A 152 0.98 -1.98 37.91
C ASN A 152 0.82 -3.47 37.57
N ASN A 153 1.08 -3.87 36.31
CA ASN A 153 1.04 -5.25 35.84
C ASN A 153 2.43 -5.88 35.66
N ASP A 154 3.50 -5.26 36.19
CA ASP A 154 4.89 -5.72 36.11
C ASP A 154 5.38 -6.01 34.68
N LYS A 155 4.96 -5.19 33.71
CA LYS A 155 5.36 -5.29 32.29
C LYS A 155 6.23 -4.09 31.87
N PRO A 156 7.50 -4.02 32.30
CA PRO A 156 8.39 -2.94 31.91
C PRO A 156 8.71 -2.99 30.41
N ILE A 157 8.97 -1.82 29.84
CA ILE A 157 9.34 -1.65 28.44
C ILE A 157 10.81 -1.25 28.33
N VAL A 158 11.46 -1.74 27.28
CA VAL A 158 12.82 -1.35 26.89
C VAL A 158 12.72 -0.29 25.79
N ASN A 159 13.47 0.81 25.90
CA ASN A 159 13.58 1.80 24.83
C ASN A 159 14.96 1.66 24.15
N PRO A 160 15.04 0.95 23.00
CA PRO A 160 16.31 0.73 22.31
C PRO A 160 17.00 2.02 21.85
N ASN A 161 16.27 3.15 21.82
CA ASN A 161 16.75 4.45 21.40
C ASN A 161 17.04 5.41 22.57
N LEU A 162 16.98 4.96 23.83
CA LEU A 162 17.12 5.83 25.01
C LEU A 162 18.40 6.68 25.00
N SER A 163 19.55 6.07 24.68
CA SER A 163 20.84 6.76 24.62
C SER A 163 20.85 7.88 23.57
N LYS A 164 20.20 7.64 22.43
CA LYS A 164 20.06 8.59 21.33
C LYS A 164 19.09 9.71 21.68
N ILE A 165 17.95 9.40 22.30
CA ILE A 165 16.96 10.38 22.76
C ILE A 165 17.59 11.31 23.81
N LYS A 166 18.31 10.76 24.80
CA LYS A 166 19.06 11.55 25.79
C LYS A 166 20.05 12.51 25.16
N LYS A 167 20.67 12.14 24.04
CA LYS A 167 21.66 12.96 23.34
C LYS A 167 21.01 14.06 22.49
N LEU A 168 19.96 13.72 21.73
CA LEU A 168 19.28 14.61 20.78
C LEU A 168 18.30 15.57 21.47
N TYR A 169 17.56 15.08 22.47
CA TYR A 169 16.44 15.77 23.11
C TYR A 169 16.69 16.01 24.60
N LYS A 170 17.85 16.59 24.92
CA LYS A 170 18.30 16.79 26.30
C LYS A 170 17.28 17.55 27.16
N LYS A 171 16.70 18.64 26.63
CA LYS A 171 15.77 19.50 27.37
C LYS A 171 14.47 18.75 27.67
N GLU A 172 13.92 18.10 26.66
CA GLU A 172 12.67 17.33 26.73
C GLU A 172 12.83 16.11 27.63
N PHE A 173 14.00 15.45 27.58
CA PHE A 173 14.32 14.34 28.48
C PHE A 173 14.43 14.79 29.94
N GLN A 174 14.98 15.98 30.22
CA GLN A 174 14.99 16.54 31.58
C GLN A 174 13.59 16.84 32.09
N ILE A 175 12.70 17.36 31.23
CA ILE A 175 11.30 17.57 31.61
C ILE A 175 10.62 16.21 31.87
N ALA A 176 10.88 15.20 31.05
CA ALA A 176 10.37 13.84 31.28
C ALA A 176 10.83 13.23 32.61
N LEU A 177 12.04 13.52 33.08
CA LEU A 177 12.49 13.12 34.43
C LEU A 177 11.71 13.81 35.55
N GLY A 178 11.29 15.06 35.36
CA GLY A 178 10.39 15.72 36.33
C GLY A 178 8.97 15.14 36.30
N ILE A 179 8.48 14.74 35.13
CA ILE A 179 7.19 14.03 34.99
C ILE A 179 7.23 12.70 35.73
N ARG A 180 8.34 11.97 35.59
CA ARG A 180 8.61 10.75 36.34
C ARG A 180 8.47 10.98 37.85
N GLU A 181 9.13 12.01 38.39
CA GLU A 181 9.06 12.30 39.82
C GLU A 181 7.62 12.59 40.30
N ILE A 182 6.83 13.30 39.49
CA ILE A 182 5.41 13.55 39.79
C ILE A 182 4.62 12.24 39.83
N LEU A 183 4.83 11.35 38.85
CA LEU A 183 4.17 10.04 38.80
C LEU A 183 4.55 9.16 39.99
N GLU A 184 5.84 9.07 40.32
CA GLU A 184 6.35 8.25 41.42
C GLU A 184 5.82 8.75 42.78
N ASN A 185 5.81 10.07 43.00
CA ASN A 185 5.33 10.66 44.26
C ASN A 185 3.81 10.61 44.43
N THR A 186 3.05 10.81 43.35
CA THR A 186 1.58 10.90 43.42
C THR A 186 0.92 9.52 43.47
N LEU A 187 1.48 8.54 42.76
CA LEU A 187 0.88 7.21 42.61
C LEU A 187 1.65 6.11 43.34
N ASN A 188 2.77 6.44 43.99
CA ASN A 188 3.64 5.49 44.71
C ASN A 188 4.08 4.29 43.85
N ILE A 189 4.41 4.57 42.60
CA ILE A 189 4.90 3.59 41.61
C ILE A 189 6.39 3.81 41.33
N SER A 190 7.07 2.83 40.73
CA SER A 190 8.45 2.98 40.24
C SER A 190 8.45 3.05 38.72
N VAL A 191 8.82 4.19 38.15
CA VAL A 191 8.76 4.43 36.70
C VAL A 191 10.15 4.19 36.08
N PRO A 192 10.30 3.22 35.15
CA PRO A 192 11.58 2.95 34.50
C PRO A 192 12.14 4.14 33.72
N LEU A 193 13.46 4.24 33.64
CA LEU A 193 14.14 5.31 32.88
C LEU A 193 13.85 5.24 31.36
N GLU A 194 13.51 4.06 30.87
CA GLU A 194 13.11 3.79 29.49
C GLU A 194 11.81 4.53 29.12
N GLU A 195 10.85 4.62 30.06
CA GLU A 195 9.58 5.35 29.88
C GLU A 195 9.81 6.86 29.77
N CYS A 196 10.83 7.39 30.45
CA CYS A 196 11.24 8.79 30.28
C CYS A 196 11.67 9.11 28.85
N GLY A 197 12.18 8.11 28.12
CA GLY A 197 12.51 8.24 26.70
C GLY A 197 11.27 8.47 25.84
N TYR A 198 10.18 7.74 26.08
CA TYR A 198 8.91 7.91 25.37
C TYR A 198 8.22 9.22 25.74
N LEU A 199 8.18 9.54 27.04
CA LEU A 199 7.65 10.81 27.53
C LEU A 199 8.36 12.01 26.88
N ALA A 200 9.68 11.94 26.73
CA ALA A 200 10.45 13.00 26.08
C ALA A 200 10.02 13.24 24.62
N LEU A 201 9.66 12.18 23.87
CA LEU A 201 9.22 12.30 22.47
C LEU A 201 7.90 13.04 22.33
N PHE A 202 6.99 12.92 23.30
CA PHE A 202 5.75 13.69 23.32
C PHE A 202 6.02 15.20 23.48
N LEU A 203 7.06 15.55 24.23
CA LEU A 203 7.42 16.94 24.55
C LEU A 203 8.28 17.61 23.48
N VAL A 204 8.78 16.88 22.48
CA VAL A 204 9.54 17.50 21.37
C VAL A 204 8.60 18.45 20.59
N PRO A 205 8.88 19.76 20.57
CA PRO A 205 8.06 20.73 19.84
C PRO A 205 8.10 20.46 18.35
N GLU A 206 6.96 20.59 17.67
CA GLU A 206 6.89 20.54 16.19
C GLU A 206 7.87 21.52 15.53
N MET A 207 8.14 22.66 16.18
CA MET A 207 9.08 23.67 15.69
C MET A 207 10.57 23.34 15.89
N LYS A 208 10.94 22.30 16.66
CA LYS A 208 12.32 21.76 16.61
C LYS A 208 12.54 20.83 15.42
N PHE A 209 11.47 20.53 14.66
CA PHE A 209 11.52 19.95 13.32
C PHE A 209 11.40 21.03 12.23
N SER A 210 11.55 22.31 12.60
CA SER A 210 11.49 23.46 11.70
C SER A 210 12.68 24.40 11.90
N ASP A 211 13.87 23.90 11.63
CA ASP A 211 14.85 24.67 10.86
C ASP A 211 14.77 24.02 9.47
N SER A 212 14.08 24.50 8.45
CA SER A 212 13.73 25.83 8.01
C SER A 212 12.54 25.71 7.01
N ILE A 213 11.84 26.80 6.72
CA ILE A 213 10.86 26.85 5.61
C ILE A 213 11.54 26.57 4.25
N ASP A 214 12.88 26.58 4.19
CA ASP A 214 13.69 26.29 3.01
C ASP A 214 13.79 24.79 2.66
N ASP A 215 13.32 23.85 3.49
CA ASP A 215 13.45 22.41 3.19
C ASP A 215 12.22 21.80 2.48
N MET A 216 11.18 22.59 2.20
CA MET A 216 10.02 22.09 1.45
C MET A 216 10.29 22.06 -0.04
N VAL A 217 9.93 20.95 -0.68
CA VAL A 217 9.96 20.80 -2.14
C VAL A 217 9.09 21.88 -2.77
N LYS A 218 9.67 22.68 -3.66
CA LYS A 218 8.93 23.72 -4.39
C LYS A 218 8.29 23.11 -5.64
N ILE A 219 6.98 23.31 -5.79
CA ILE A 219 6.23 22.85 -6.95
C ILE A 219 6.15 23.97 -7.96
N ILE A 220 6.67 23.72 -9.17
CA ILE A 220 6.64 24.69 -10.27
C ILE A 220 5.88 24.07 -11.44
N VAL A 221 4.79 24.70 -11.87
CA VAL A 221 4.01 24.29 -13.04
C VAL A 221 4.44 25.14 -14.22
N ILE A 222 4.83 24.52 -15.33
CA ILE A 222 5.21 25.20 -16.57
C ILE A 222 4.34 24.63 -17.69
N ALA A 223 3.55 25.47 -18.34
CA ALA A 223 2.66 25.00 -19.41
C ALA A 223 2.52 26.03 -20.53
N HIS A 224 2.33 25.54 -21.75
CA HIS A 224 2.05 26.37 -22.91
C HIS A 224 0.69 27.07 -22.77
N GLY A 225 0.61 28.25 -23.37
CA GLY A 225 -0.58 29.09 -23.37
C GLY A 225 -0.53 30.21 -22.34
N GLU A 226 -1.53 31.09 -22.39
CA GLU A 226 -1.56 32.36 -21.63
C GLU A 226 -1.85 32.20 -20.13
N SER A 227 -2.49 31.10 -19.73
CA SER A 227 -2.97 30.93 -18.35
C SER A 227 -3.09 29.48 -17.91
N THR A 228 -2.53 28.53 -18.66
CA THR A 228 -2.69 27.10 -18.37
C THR A 228 -2.08 26.74 -17.02
N ALA A 229 -0.84 27.17 -16.75
CA ALA A 229 -0.17 26.90 -15.49
C ALA A 229 -0.82 27.68 -14.35
N SER A 230 -1.11 28.97 -14.57
CA SER A 230 -1.75 29.83 -13.56
C SER A 230 -3.15 29.35 -13.18
N SER A 231 -3.94 28.88 -14.15
CA SER A 231 -5.27 28.32 -13.91
C SER A 231 -5.22 27.03 -13.08
N MET A 232 -4.27 26.13 -13.38
CA MET A 232 -4.06 24.92 -12.56
C MET A 232 -3.65 25.29 -11.12
N LYS A 233 -2.73 26.25 -10.96
CA LYS A 233 -2.33 26.79 -9.65
C LYS A 233 -3.55 27.35 -8.90
N ASP A 234 -4.36 28.19 -9.53
CA ASP A 234 -5.49 28.87 -8.88
C ASP A 234 -6.53 27.89 -8.37
N VAL A 235 -6.84 26.85 -9.15
CA VAL A 235 -7.78 25.80 -8.76
C VAL A 235 -7.25 25.05 -7.53
N VAL A 236 -5.98 24.63 -7.57
CA VAL A 236 -5.39 23.84 -6.48
C VAL A 236 -5.21 24.67 -5.21
N SER A 237 -4.77 25.92 -5.33
CA SER A 237 -4.58 26.81 -4.17
C SER A 237 -5.91 27.07 -3.45
N LYS A 238 -7.00 27.23 -4.20
CA LYS A 238 -8.36 27.35 -3.63
C LYS A 238 -8.84 26.06 -2.97
N LEU A 239 -8.49 24.89 -3.51
CA LEU A 239 -8.88 23.59 -2.94
C LEU A 239 -8.11 23.26 -1.66
N LEU A 240 -6.83 23.64 -1.58
CA LEU A 240 -5.97 23.37 -0.42
C LEU A 240 -6.01 24.50 0.62
N GLY A 241 -6.49 25.70 0.25
CA GLY A 241 -6.48 26.87 1.11
C GLY A 241 -5.11 27.52 1.30
N GLU A 242 -4.12 27.12 0.49
CA GLU A 242 -2.71 27.51 0.61
C GLU A 242 -2.14 27.83 -0.78
N ASP A 243 -1.32 28.88 -0.89
CA ASP A 243 -0.62 29.24 -2.13
C ASP A 243 0.83 28.73 -2.12
N CYS A 244 0.99 27.43 -2.38
CA CYS A 244 2.29 26.74 -2.34
C CYS A 244 2.87 26.39 -3.72
N ILE A 245 2.23 26.84 -4.81
CA ILE A 245 2.59 26.50 -6.20
C ILE A 245 3.08 27.74 -6.93
N ILE A 246 4.13 27.58 -7.72
CA ILE A 246 4.63 28.60 -8.65
C ILE A 246 4.19 28.23 -10.06
N ALA A 247 3.63 29.17 -10.82
CA ALA A 247 3.20 28.94 -12.18
C ALA A 247 4.02 29.77 -13.17
N ILE A 248 4.37 29.17 -14.30
CA ILE A 248 5.01 29.83 -15.44
C ILE A 248 4.21 29.50 -16.69
N ASP A 249 3.46 30.49 -17.17
CA ASP A 249 2.77 30.40 -18.45
C ASP A 249 3.75 30.70 -19.59
N ALA A 250 3.70 29.87 -20.64
CA ALA A 250 4.53 29.97 -21.82
C ALA A 250 3.66 30.21 -23.08
N PRO A 251 3.31 31.47 -23.38
CA PRO A 251 2.75 31.85 -24.68
C PRO A 251 3.62 31.33 -25.82
N ILE A 252 3.00 30.99 -26.96
CA ILE A 252 3.66 30.32 -28.09
C ILE A 252 4.76 31.21 -28.72
N GLU A 253 4.63 32.51 -28.55
CA GLU A 253 5.57 33.53 -29.02
C GLU A 253 6.85 33.59 -28.19
N ILE A 254 6.84 33.05 -26.95
CA ILE A 254 7.98 33.07 -26.04
C ILE A 254 8.83 31.82 -26.26
N SER A 255 10.14 32.02 -26.48
CA SER A 255 11.06 30.91 -26.67
C SER A 255 11.29 30.11 -25.38
N ALA A 256 11.56 28.81 -25.50
CA ALA A 256 11.89 27.97 -24.34
C ALA A 256 13.13 28.47 -23.56
N ALA A 257 14.08 29.12 -24.24
CA ALA A 257 15.24 29.72 -23.59
C ALA A 257 14.85 30.87 -22.65
N GLU A 258 13.85 31.68 -23.02
CA GLU A 258 13.32 32.74 -22.18
C GLU A 258 12.54 32.18 -20.98
N ILE A 259 11.76 31.11 -21.18
CA ILE A 259 11.08 30.41 -20.08
C ILE A 259 12.09 29.82 -19.10
N LEU A 260 13.17 29.23 -19.59
CA LEU A 260 14.26 28.73 -18.76
C LEU A 260 14.93 29.85 -17.96
N ASN A 261 15.12 31.04 -18.55
CA ASN A 261 15.63 32.20 -17.81
C ASN A 261 14.67 32.66 -16.70
N LYS A 262 13.36 32.69 -16.97
CA LYS A 262 12.35 32.96 -15.92
C LYS A 262 12.43 31.93 -14.80
N LEU A 263 12.59 30.66 -15.13
CA LEU A 263 12.75 29.58 -14.15
C LEU A 263 14.03 29.77 -13.31
N ARG A 264 15.16 30.14 -13.93
CA ARG A 264 16.41 30.47 -13.22
C ARG A 264 16.22 31.59 -12.21
N ASP A 265 15.52 32.65 -12.59
CA ASP A 265 15.27 33.79 -11.72
C ASP A 265 14.36 33.41 -10.55
N ILE A 266 13.35 32.57 -10.79
CA ILE A 266 12.51 32.00 -9.74
C ILE A 266 13.37 31.20 -8.75
N ILE A 267 14.18 30.26 -9.23
CA ILE A 267 15.01 29.38 -8.39
C ILE A 267 16.01 30.18 -7.56
N LYS A 268 16.60 31.25 -8.11
CA LYS A 268 17.49 32.16 -7.36
C LYS A 268 16.76 32.84 -6.20
N ASN A 269 15.50 33.22 -6.40
CA ASN A 269 14.68 33.96 -5.44
C ASN A 269 13.92 33.04 -4.46
N THR A 270 13.69 31.78 -4.82
CA THR A 270 12.90 30.82 -4.03
C THR A 270 13.73 29.59 -3.65
N LYS A 271 14.94 29.80 -3.11
CA LYS A 271 15.84 28.72 -2.72
C LYS A 271 15.11 27.67 -1.87
N SER A 272 15.36 26.40 -2.19
CA SER A 272 14.85 25.27 -1.44
C SER A 272 15.92 24.18 -1.39
N ASN A 273 16.24 23.72 -0.18
CA ASN A 273 17.08 22.54 0.04
C ASN A 273 16.29 21.24 -0.19
N GLY A 274 14.95 21.29 -0.13
CA GLY A 274 14.08 20.16 -0.44
C GLY A 274 14.05 19.81 -1.94
N GLY A 275 14.47 20.74 -2.79
CA GLY A 275 14.53 20.58 -4.23
C GLY A 275 13.29 21.08 -4.95
N TYR A 276 13.27 20.89 -6.27
CA TYR A 276 12.22 21.40 -7.15
C TYR A 276 11.52 20.27 -7.90
N LEU A 277 10.19 20.27 -7.89
CA LEU A 277 9.41 19.41 -8.79
C LEU A 277 8.80 20.27 -9.89
N LEU A 278 9.29 20.08 -11.11
CA LEU A 278 8.78 20.71 -12.31
C LEU A 278 7.65 19.86 -12.88
N LEU A 279 6.46 20.44 -12.98
CA LEU A 279 5.30 19.82 -13.59
C LEU A 279 5.06 20.49 -14.94
N VAL A 280 5.29 19.76 -16.02
CA VAL A 280 5.31 20.33 -17.37
C VAL A 280 4.27 19.66 -18.26
N ASP A 281 3.75 20.40 -19.23
CA ASP A 281 2.81 19.85 -20.19
C ASP A 281 3.52 18.97 -21.23
N MET A 282 4.49 19.51 -21.97
CA MET A 282 5.15 18.86 -23.09
C MET A 282 6.45 19.58 -23.51
N GLY A 283 7.13 19.03 -24.53
CA GLY A 283 8.19 19.73 -25.25
C GLY A 283 9.52 19.81 -24.51
N SER A 284 10.27 20.88 -24.81
CA SER A 284 11.63 21.11 -24.30
C SER A 284 11.69 21.41 -22.81
N PHE A 285 10.56 21.69 -22.14
CA PHE A 285 10.53 21.91 -20.69
C PHE A 285 10.89 20.65 -19.90
N THR A 286 10.79 19.48 -20.52
CA THR A 286 11.15 18.19 -19.91
C THR A 286 12.64 18.07 -19.58
N THR A 287 13.52 18.87 -20.19
CA THR A 287 14.96 18.85 -19.90
C THR A 287 15.38 19.87 -18.84
N PHE A 288 14.46 20.73 -18.39
CA PHE A 288 14.81 21.84 -17.49
C PHE A 288 15.30 21.37 -16.12
N ALA A 289 14.82 20.22 -15.63
CA ALA A 289 15.28 19.70 -14.34
C ALA A 289 16.77 19.38 -14.35
N GLU A 290 17.28 18.69 -15.39
CA GLU A 290 18.70 18.35 -15.51
C GLU A 290 19.58 19.61 -15.57
N ILE A 291 19.16 20.62 -16.35
CA ILE A 291 19.87 21.90 -16.46
C ILE A 291 19.93 22.62 -15.11
N ILE A 292 18.83 22.61 -14.35
CA ILE A 292 18.78 23.23 -13.02
C ILE A 292 19.62 22.45 -12.00
N GLU A 293 19.60 21.12 -12.03
CA GLU A 293 20.44 20.29 -11.16
C GLU A 293 21.92 20.60 -11.38
N ASP A 294 22.35 20.67 -12.63
CA ASP A 294 23.74 20.96 -13.01
C ASP A 294 24.16 22.40 -12.66
N GLU A 295 23.31 23.39 -12.91
CA GLU A 295 23.65 24.81 -12.71
C GLU A 295 23.63 25.24 -11.23
N PHE A 296 22.67 24.74 -10.45
CA PHE A 296 22.43 25.22 -9.08
C PHE A 296 22.85 24.21 -8.00
N ASN A 297 23.18 22.97 -8.38
CA ASN A 297 23.51 21.88 -7.46
C ASN A 297 22.41 21.63 -6.43
N ILE A 298 21.15 21.72 -6.87
CA ILE A 298 19.94 21.47 -6.07
C ILE A 298 19.13 20.37 -6.77
N PRO A 299 18.65 19.34 -6.05
CA PRO A 299 17.85 18.27 -6.66
C PRO A 299 16.60 18.80 -7.37
N ALA A 300 16.36 18.37 -8.60
CA ALA A 300 15.18 18.70 -9.37
C ALA A 300 14.64 17.49 -10.14
N LYS A 301 13.32 17.36 -10.19
CA LYS A 301 12.63 16.32 -10.97
C LYS A 301 11.60 16.95 -11.88
N VAL A 302 11.29 16.26 -12.97
CA VAL A 302 10.33 16.74 -13.97
C VAL A 302 9.29 15.67 -14.27
N VAL A 303 8.01 16.07 -14.28
CA VAL A 303 6.88 15.20 -14.65
C VAL A 303 6.21 15.80 -15.90
N PRO A 304 6.24 15.11 -17.06
CA PRO A 304 5.53 15.55 -18.25
C PRO A 304 4.03 15.22 -18.20
N LEU A 305 3.26 15.77 -19.14
CA LEU A 305 1.83 15.52 -19.30
C LEU A 305 0.99 15.87 -18.05
N VAL A 306 1.34 16.98 -17.41
CA VAL A 306 0.68 17.43 -16.18
C VAL A 306 -0.81 17.73 -16.42
N SER A 307 -1.63 17.38 -15.41
CA SER A 307 -3.01 17.83 -15.27
C SER A 307 -3.22 18.44 -13.89
N THR A 308 -4.37 19.09 -13.67
CA THR A 308 -4.71 19.69 -12.37
C THR A 308 -4.61 18.70 -11.20
N LEU A 309 -4.86 17.41 -11.42
CA LEU A 309 -4.73 16.37 -10.39
C LEU A 309 -3.27 16.10 -10.00
N HIS A 310 -2.35 16.18 -10.96
CA HIS A 310 -0.91 16.05 -10.69
C HIS A 310 -0.42 17.23 -9.84
N VAL A 311 -0.88 18.44 -10.17
CA VAL A 311 -0.57 19.66 -9.40
C VAL A 311 -1.15 19.56 -7.98
N LEU A 312 -2.38 19.07 -7.83
CA LEU A 312 -3.03 18.87 -6.54
C LEU A 312 -2.27 17.88 -5.65
N GLU A 313 -1.92 16.71 -6.18
CA GLU A 313 -1.21 15.69 -5.40
C GLU A 313 0.21 16.14 -5.04
N ALA A 314 0.91 16.79 -5.97
CA ALA A 314 2.23 17.36 -5.72
C ALA A 314 2.20 18.40 -4.59
N ALA A 315 1.27 19.36 -4.67
CA ALA A 315 1.10 20.42 -3.69
C ALA A 315 0.70 19.88 -2.32
N ARG A 316 -0.23 18.92 -2.27
CA ARG A 316 -0.66 18.24 -1.04
C ARG A 316 0.52 17.55 -0.36
N LYS A 317 1.34 16.80 -1.10
CA LYS A 317 2.51 16.08 -0.55
C LYS A 317 3.65 17.03 -0.16
N ALA A 318 3.84 18.13 -0.88
CA ALA A 318 4.79 19.17 -0.51
C ALA A 318 4.41 19.83 0.82
N LEU A 319 3.13 20.14 1.04
CA LEU A 319 2.63 20.66 2.33
C LEU A 319 2.82 19.65 3.48
N MET A 320 2.73 18.34 3.17
CA MET A 320 3.07 17.27 4.11
C MET A 320 4.59 17.09 4.32
N LYS A 321 5.44 17.97 3.75
CA LYS A 321 6.90 17.91 3.83
C LYS A 321 7.50 16.59 3.34
N SER A 322 6.84 15.95 2.38
CA SER A 322 7.36 14.72 1.76
C SER A 322 8.65 15.01 0.97
N SER A 323 9.55 14.02 0.88
CA SER A 323 10.77 14.17 0.09
C SER A 323 10.49 14.24 -1.41
N LEU A 324 11.34 14.95 -2.18
CA LEU A 324 11.20 15.11 -3.64
C LEU A 324 10.96 13.78 -4.36
N ASN A 325 11.69 12.72 -3.98
CA ASN A 325 11.54 11.39 -4.57
C ASN A 325 10.19 10.73 -4.26
N SER A 326 9.65 10.93 -3.06
CA SER A 326 8.33 10.43 -2.70
C SER A 326 7.24 11.16 -3.48
N ILE A 327 7.31 12.50 -3.51
CA ILE A 327 6.36 13.32 -4.28
C ILE A 327 6.39 12.93 -5.75
N TYR A 328 7.58 12.81 -6.34
CA TYR A 328 7.75 12.43 -7.74
C TYR A 328 7.07 11.08 -8.07
N LYS A 329 7.28 10.05 -7.24
CA LYS A 329 6.67 8.72 -7.44
C LYS A 329 5.15 8.77 -7.33
N ASP A 330 4.62 9.46 -6.31
CA ASP A 330 3.18 9.54 -6.07
C ASP A 330 2.48 10.32 -7.18
N VAL A 331 3.11 11.38 -7.68
CA VAL A 331 2.58 12.19 -8.79
C VAL A 331 2.56 11.38 -10.09
N LEU A 332 3.58 10.58 -10.39
CA LEU A 332 3.56 9.67 -11.55
C LEU A 332 2.40 8.66 -11.48
N MET A 333 1.98 8.30 -10.26
CA MET A 333 0.88 7.38 -10.01
C MET A 333 -0.50 8.07 -10.02
N VAL A 334 -0.63 9.39 -10.17
CA VAL A 334 -1.93 10.11 -10.18
C VAL A 334 -2.93 9.51 -11.16
N ASN A 335 -2.49 9.14 -12.36
CA ASN A 335 -3.34 8.50 -13.36
C ASN A 335 -3.73 7.05 -13.01
N SER A 336 -2.94 6.38 -12.15
CA SER A 336 -3.30 5.07 -11.61
C SER A 336 -4.46 5.17 -10.60
N TYR A 337 -4.55 6.26 -9.82
CA TYR A 337 -5.66 6.49 -8.89
C TYR A 337 -7.00 6.74 -9.61
N ILE A 338 -6.98 7.29 -10.83
CA ILE A 338 -8.17 7.38 -11.71
C ILE A 338 -8.61 5.97 -12.17
N ASN A 339 -7.66 5.04 -12.28
CA ASN A 339 -7.93 3.62 -12.58
C ASN A 339 -8.26 2.78 -11.34
N VAL A 340 -8.04 3.26 -10.11
CA VAL A 340 -8.50 2.60 -8.87
C VAL A 340 -10.03 2.54 -8.80
N GLY A 341 -10.74 3.46 -9.49
CA GLY A 341 -12.19 3.38 -9.69
C GLY A 341 -12.65 2.41 -10.80
N LYS A 342 -11.73 1.87 -11.62
CA LYS A 342 -12.06 0.92 -12.70
C LYS A 342 -11.74 -0.55 -12.38
N ASN A 343 -10.97 -0.82 -11.33
CA ASN A 343 -10.50 -2.17 -11.02
C ASN A 343 -10.92 -2.69 -9.63
N ASN A 344 -12.17 -2.43 -9.23
CA ASN A 344 -12.89 -3.31 -8.28
C ASN A 344 -13.70 -4.38 -9.03
N LYS A 345 -13.20 -4.83 -10.18
CA LYS A 345 -13.33 -6.25 -10.49
C LYS A 345 -12.23 -6.95 -9.69
N PRO A 346 -12.46 -8.14 -9.11
CA PRO A 346 -11.34 -9.01 -8.71
C PRO A 346 -10.34 -8.99 -9.86
N PRO A 347 -9.01 -8.95 -9.63
CA PRO A 347 -8.01 -8.82 -10.70
C PRO A 347 -8.48 -9.70 -11.84
N GLU A 348 -8.92 -9.08 -12.93
CA GLU A 348 -9.56 -9.82 -14.02
C GLU A 348 -8.53 -10.88 -14.36
N LYS A 349 -8.88 -12.16 -14.13
CA LYS A 349 -7.90 -13.25 -14.17
C LYS A 349 -7.17 -13.09 -15.49
N LYS A 350 -5.89 -12.69 -15.44
CA LYS A 350 -5.15 -12.34 -16.64
C LYS A 350 -5.30 -13.52 -17.58
N LYS A 351 -5.90 -13.31 -18.76
CA LYS A 351 -6.02 -14.40 -19.73
C LYS A 351 -4.63 -14.96 -20.00
N THR A 352 -4.54 -16.28 -20.11
CA THR A 352 -3.26 -16.92 -20.40
C THR A 352 -2.97 -16.75 -21.90
N LEU A 353 -1.83 -16.16 -22.23
CA LEU A 353 -1.46 -15.80 -23.59
C LEU A 353 -0.42 -16.76 -24.16
N ILE A 354 -0.70 -17.28 -25.35
CA ILE A 354 0.28 -17.93 -26.22
C ILE A 354 0.71 -16.88 -27.24
N LEU A 355 1.97 -16.46 -27.16
CA LEU A 355 2.50 -15.41 -28.03
C LEU A 355 3.25 -16.03 -29.19
N SER A 356 2.91 -15.63 -30.42
CA SER A 356 3.68 -15.98 -31.61
C SER A 356 4.24 -14.70 -32.25
N ALA A 357 5.49 -14.74 -32.69
CA ALA A 357 6.14 -13.64 -33.37
C ALA A 357 6.33 -13.98 -34.85
N CYS A 358 6.02 -13.07 -35.77
CA CYS A 358 6.25 -13.25 -37.19
C CYS A 358 7.05 -12.07 -37.76
N LEU A 359 7.89 -12.32 -38.77
CA LEU A 359 8.68 -11.28 -39.41
C LEU A 359 7.85 -10.17 -40.04
N THR A 360 6.63 -10.39 -40.55
CA THR A 360 5.89 -9.33 -41.25
C THR A 360 4.52 -9.01 -40.65
N GLY A 361 4.12 -9.71 -39.59
CA GLY A 361 2.80 -9.58 -38.94
C GLY A 361 1.58 -9.89 -39.83
N LYS A 362 1.72 -10.07 -41.15
CA LYS A 362 0.63 -10.26 -42.12
C LYS A 362 0.84 -11.51 -42.97
N GLY A 363 -0.22 -12.32 -43.11
CA GLY A 363 -0.28 -13.52 -43.97
C GLY A 363 0.12 -14.82 -43.27
N GLY A 364 1.38 -14.95 -42.82
CA GLY A 364 1.87 -16.14 -42.10
C GLY A 364 1.37 -16.28 -40.65
N SER A 365 0.87 -15.18 -40.09
CA SER A 365 0.34 -15.10 -38.72
C SER A 365 -0.93 -15.92 -38.51
N ILE A 366 -1.76 -16.08 -39.54
CA ILE A 366 -2.98 -16.92 -39.47
C ILE A 366 -2.61 -18.40 -39.52
N ALA A 367 -1.63 -18.76 -40.35
CA ALA A 367 -1.22 -20.15 -40.53
C ALA A 367 -0.67 -20.77 -39.23
N ILE A 368 0.21 -20.06 -38.52
CA ILE A 368 0.76 -20.56 -37.24
C ILE A 368 -0.31 -20.61 -36.15
N LYS A 369 -1.21 -19.62 -36.11
CA LYS A 369 -2.33 -19.62 -35.16
C LYS A 369 -3.25 -20.81 -35.38
N ASN A 370 -3.60 -21.12 -36.64
CA ASN A 370 -4.42 -22.28 -36.97
C ASN A 370 -3.66 -23.58 -36.69
N PHE A 371 -2.37 -23.67 -37.06
CA PHE A 371 -1.54 -24.83 -36.76
C PHE A 371 -1.51 -25.15 -35.27
N LEU A 372 -1.35 -24.13 -34.40
CA LEU A 372 -1.38 -24.31 -32.96
C LEU A 372 -2.74 -24.85 -32.48
N LYS A 373 -3.85 -24.32 -33.01
CA LYS A 373 -5.20 -24.79 -32.68
C LYS A 373 -5.50 -26.21 -33.16
N ASP A 374 -5.01 -26.58 -34.34
CA ASP A 374 -5.26 -27.89 -34.94
C ASP A 374 -4.37 -28.98 -34.33
N THR A 375 -3.19 -28.61 -33.84
CA THR A 375 -2.17 -29.55 -33.33
C THR A 375 -2.31 -29.83 -31.83
N PHE A 376 -2.72 -28.83 -31.05
CA PHE A 376 -2.77 -28.86 -29.59
C PHE A 376 -4.19 -28.71 -29.09
N THR A 377 -4.51 -29.32 -27.94
CA THR A 377 -5.81 -29.12 -27.31
C THR A 377 -5.81 -27.81 -26.52
N ILE A 378 -6.26 -26.75 -27.17
CA ILE A 378 -6.31 -25.39 -26.62
C ILE A 378 -7.77 -25.01 -26.36
N ASP A 379 -8.12 -24.81 -25.09
CA ASP A 379 -9.42 -24.24 -24.71
C ASP A 379 -9.41 -22.71 -24.93
N GLU A 380 -10.21 -22.24 -25.90
CA GLU A 380 -10.29 -20.81 -26.24
C GLU A 380 -10.88 -19.93 -25.12
N ASN A 381 -11.53 -20.53 -24.12
CA ASN A 381 -11.99 -19.81 -22.94
C ASN A 381 -10.85 -19.48 -21.97
N ILE A 382 -9.77 -20.28 -22.01
CA ILE A 382 -8.63 -20.18 -21.09
C ILE A 382 -7.45 -19.49 -21.77
N PHE A 383 -7.17 -19.85 -23.02
CA PHE A 383 -5.99 -19.40 -23.74
C PHE A 383 -6.33 -18.44 -24.88
N GLU A 384 -5.53 -17.39 -25.01
CA GLU A 384 -5.57 -16.47 -26.14
C GLU A 384 -4.29 -16.61 -26.97
N ILE A 385 -4.41 -16.77 -28.29
CA ILE A 385 -3.26 -16.79 -29.20
C ILE A 385 -3.15 -15.43 -29.90
N MET A 386 -2.05 -14.73 -29.61
CA MET A 386 -1.73 -13.43 -30.20
C MET A 386 -0.49 -13.53 -31.09
N VAL A 387 -0.52 -12.83 -32.22
CA VAL A 387 0.62 -12.76 -33.14
C VAL A 387 1.14 -11.33 -33.21
N ILE A 388 2.43 -11.15 -33.01
CA ILE A 388 3.11 -9.84 -33.03
C ILE A 388 4.21 -9.80 -34.11
N ASP A 389 4.60 -8.60 -34.53
CA ASP A 389 5.77 -8.42 -35.38
C ASP A 389 7.08 -8.50 -34.58
N CYS A 390 8.15 -8.96 -35.25
CA CYS A 390 9.49 -9.04 -34.64
C CYS A 390 10.60 -8.53 -35.57
N LEU A 391 10.30 -7.59 -36.47
CA LEU A 391 11.30 -6.98 -37.37
C LEU A 391 12.36 -6.19 -36.60
N ASP A 392 11.91 -5.40 -35.63
CA ASP A 392 12.77 -4.61 -34.77
C ASP A 392 12.86 -5.28 -33.40
N LYS A 393 14.06 -5.73 -33.04
CA LYS A 393 14.34 -6.42 -31.77
C LYS A 393 14.00 -5.56 -30.55
N ASN A 394 14.21 -4.24 -30.60
CA ASN A 394 13.93 -3.34 -29.48
C ASN A 394 12.41 -3.15 -29.33
N ASN A 395 11.72 -2.95 -30.43
CA ASN A 395 10.26 -2.83 -30.44
C ASN A 395 9.59 -4.15 -29.99
N PHE A 396 10.13 -5.28 -30.43
CA PHE A 396 9.67 -6.61 -30.03
C PHE A 396 9.77 -6.85 -28.52
N ILE A 397 10.90 -6.50 -27.90
CA ILE A 397 11.09 -6.61 -26.44
C ILE A 397 10.13 -5.68 -25.69
N ASN A 398 9.98 -4.43 -26.15
CA ASN A 398 9.05 -3.48 -25.55
C ASN A 398 7.59 -3.96 -25.66
N ASN A 399 7.22 -4.55 -26.79
CA ASN A 399 5.89 -5.13 -26.99
C ASN A 399 5.64 -6.31 -26.04
N ILE A 400 6.62 -7.19 -25.87
CA ILE A 400 6.52 -8.28 -24.90
C ILE A 400 6.38 -7.72 -23.47
N ASN A 401 7.18 -6.73 -23.07
CA ASN A 401 7.10 -6.08 -21.77
C ASN A 401 5.71 -5.46 -21.52
N ASN A 402 5.14 -4.78 -22.51
CA ASN A 402 3.78 -4.24 -22.44
C ASN A 402 2.71 -5.34 -22.31
N LEU A 403 2.93 -6.53 -22.89
CA LEU A 403 2.02 -7.67 -22.78
C LEU A 403 2.09 -8.35 -21.41
N TYR A 404 3.25 -8.38 -20.74
CA TYR A 404 3.36 -8.90 -19.37
C TYR A 404 2.48 -8.15 -18.37
N GLU A 405 2.32 -6.85 -18.56
CA GLU A 405 1.46 -6.06 -17.68
C GLU A 405 -0.02 -6.51 -17.78
N LYS A 406 -0.43 -7.03 -18.94
CA LYS A 406 -1.82 -7.34 -19.28
C LYS A 406 -2.17 -8.83 -19.23
N TYR A 407 -1.23 -9.72 -19.56
CA TYR A 407 -1.46 -11.15 -19.75
C TYR A 407 -0.52 -12.01 -18.91
N ASN A 408 -0.90 -13.26 -18.66
CA ASN A 408 0.01 -14.30 -18.19
C ASN A 408 0.57 -15.04 -19.42
N ILE A 409 1.80 -14.74 -19.84
CA ILE A 409 2.37 -15.35 -21.06
C ILE A 409 2.85 -16.77 -20.71
N LEU A 410 2.24 -17.79 -21.33
CA LEU A 410 2.57 -19.20 -21.07
C LEU A 410 3.86 -19.64 -21.77
N PHE A 411 3.97 -19.32 -23.06
CA PHE A 411 5.16 -19.55 -23.88
C PHE A 411 5.18 -18.64 -25.10
N ILE A 412 6.35 -18.50 -25.72
CA ILE A 412 6.56 -17.68 -26.91
C ILE A 412 7.05 -18.56 -28.07
N VAL A 413 6.48 -18.37 -29.26
CA VAL A 413 6.90 -19.02 -30.51
C VAL A 413 7.48 -17.99 -31.46
N THR A 414 8.73 -18.12 -31.87
CA THR A 414 9.37 -17.16 -32.80
C THR A 414 10.14 -17.85 -33.94
N PRO A 415 10.48 -17.16 -35.04
CA PRO A 415 11.18 -17.79 -36.16
C PRO A 415 12.67 -18.08 -35.89
N PHE A 416 13.24 -17.58 -34.79
CA PHE A 416 14.65 -17.69 -34.46
C PHE A 416 14.85 -17.97 -32.96
N SER A 417 16.01 -18.44 -32.54
CA SER A 417 16.30 -18.57 -31.10
C SER A 417 16.40 -17.18 -30.45
N LEU A 418 15.67 -16.97 -29.36
CA LEU A 418 15.77 -15.76 -28.55
C LEU A 418 16.78 -15.95 -27.42
N ASP A 419 17.92 -15.26 -27.51
CA ASP A 419 18.87 -15.13 -26.40
C ASP A 419 18.42 -13.99 -25.46
N ILE A 420 17.29 -14.19 -24.79
CA ILE A 420 16.80 -13.24 -23.79
C ILE A 420 16.67 -13.96 -22.45
N ASN A 421 17.23 -13.36 -21.39
CA ASN A 421 17.08 -13.82 -20.00
C ASN A 421 15.64 -13.59 -19.50
N MET A 422 14.69 -14.31 -20.06
CA MET A 422 13.28 -14.30 -19.65
C MET A 422 12.96 -15.68 -19.11
N ASN A 423 12.33 -15.73 -17.93
CA ASN A 423 11.86 -16.97 -17.30
C ASN A 423 10.60 -17.55 -18.00
N ILE A 424 10.51 -17.46 -19.33
CA ILE A 424 9.39 -17.97 -20.14
C ILE A 424 9.88 -19.05 -21.09
N PRO A 425 9.16 -20.19 -21.21
CA PRO A 425 9.42 -21.17 -22.25
C PRO A 425 9.38 -20.55 -23.65
N HIS A 426 10.47 -20.74 -24.39
CA HIS A 426 10.59 -20.27 -25.76
C HIS A 426 10.71 -21.45 -26.71
N PHE A 427 9.98 -21.39 -27.82
CA PHE A 427 10.01 -22.39 -28.89
C PHE A 427 10.24 -21.70 -30.23
N THR A 428 11.06 -22.31 -31.07
CA THR A 428 11.19 -21.84 -32.45
C THR A 428 10.02 -22.37 -33.28
N MET A 429 9.65 -21.66 -34.35
CA MET A 429 8.64 -22.12 -35.30
C MET A 429 8.98 -23.49 -35.88
N TYR A 430 10.26 -23.76 -36.12
CA TYR A 430 10.71 -25.06 -36.62
C TYR A 430 10.38 -26.20 -35.64
N GLU A 431 10.68 -26.03 -34.36
CA GLU A 431 10.40 -27.01 -33.29
C GLU A 431 8.91 -27.23 -33.03
N VAL A 432 8.08 -26.22 -33.29
CA VAL A 432 6.63 -26.33 -33.18
C VAL A 432 6.07 -27.06 -34.40
N LEU A 433 6.48 -26.67 -35.61
CA LEU A 433 5.98 -27.25 -36.86
C LEU A 433 6.42 -28.70 -37.08
N ASN A 434 7.62 -29.07 -36.64
CA ASN A 434 8.12 -30.44 -36.72
C ASN A 434 7.63 -31.34 -35.56
N LEU A 435 6.81 -30.81 -34.66
CA LEU A 435 6.23 -31.49 -33.51
C LEU A 435 7.24 -32.04 -32.48
N SER A 436 8.51 -31.64 -32.54
CA SER A 436 9.53 -32.10 -31.57
C SER A 436 9.22 -31.65 -30.15
N THR A 437 8.52 -30.54 -30.01
CA THR A 437 8.13 -29.95 -28.73
C THR A 437 6.69 -30.27 -28.32
N LYS A 438 6.00 -31.14 -29.07
CA LYS A 438 4.56 -31.39 -28.88
C LYS A 438 4.22 -31.82 -27.45
N ALA A 439 4.95 -32.79 -26.91
CA ALA A 439 4.72 -33.29 -25.56
C ALA A 439 4.88 -32.20 -24.49
N LYS A 440 5.92 -31.36 -24.63
CA LYS A 440 6.24 -30.30 -23.67
C LYS A 440 5.23 -29.15 -23.72
N ILE A 441 4.82 -28.73 -24.92
CA ILE A 441 3.80 -27.69 -25.09
C ILE A 441 2.45 -28.19 -24.57
N GLN A 442 2.10 -29.44 -24.88
CA GLN A 442 0.85 -30.02 -24.40
C GLN A 442 0.83 -30.13 -22.87
N GLU A 443 1.93 -30.54 -22.24
CA GLU A 443 2.04 -30.55 -20.77
C GLU A 443 1.80 -29.15 -20.16
N LEU A 444 2.37 -28.09 -20.76
CA LEU A 444 2.15 -26.71 -20.29
C LEU A 444 0.67 -26.30 -20.39
N LEU A 445 0.01 -26.66 -21.49
CA LEU A 445 -1.42 -26.39 -21.70
C LEU A 445 -2.29 -27.19 -20.72
N ASP A 446 -1.98 -28.47 -20.52
CA ASP A 446 -2.75 -29.36 -19.65
C ASP A 446 -2.68 -28.91 -18.19
N VAL A 447 -1.49 -28.53 -17.71
CA VAL A 447 -1.30 -28.02 -16.34
C VAL A 447 -2.10 -26.73 -16.11
N GLU A 448 -2.05 -25.79 -17.06
CA GLU A 448 -2.78 -24.53 -16.92
C GLU A 448 -4.30 -24.72 -17.03
N THR A 449 -4.75 -25.62 -17.92
CA THR A 449 -6.15 -26.02 -18.04
C THR A 449 -6.64 -26.65 -16.74
N THR A 450 -5.81 -27.52 -16.15
CA THR A 450 -6.11 -28.18 -14.87
C THR A 450 -6.26 -27.16 -13.75
N LEU A 451 -5.36 -26.18 -13.64
CA LEU A 451 -5.48 -25.10 -12.65
C LEU A 451 -6.73 -24.23 -12.87
N ALA A 452 -7.09 -23.97 -14.12
CA ALA A 452 -8.28 -23.17 -14.45
C ALA A 452 -9.58 -23.87 -14.03
N ASN A 453 -9.66 -25.19 -14.24
CA ASN A 453 -10.84 -26.00 -13.95
C ASN A 453 -10.85 -26.60 -12.54
N MET A 454 -9.77 -26.41 -11.76
CA MET A 454 -9.63 -26.92 -10.40
C MET A 454 -10.81 -26.59 -9.47
N PRO A 455 -11.41 -25.38 -9.50
CA PRO A 455 -12.59 -25.09 -8.66
C PRO A 455 -13.78 -26.05 -8.91
N GLU A 456 -13.98 -26.48 -10.15
CA GLU A 456 -15.03 -27.43 -10.53
C GLU A 456 -14.65 -28.85 -10.11
N VAL A 457 -13.39 -29.25 -10.34
CA VAL A 457 -12.87 -30.56 -9.89
C VAL A 457 -13.04 -30.72 -8.38
N LEU A 458 -12.70 -29.69 -7.59
CA LEU A 458 -12.90 -29.73 -6.14
C LEU A 458 -14.39 -29.77 -5.77
N LYS A 459 -15.27 -29.11 -6.54
CA LYS A 459 -16.73 -29.14 -6.32
C LYS A 459 -17.33 -30.52 -6.47
N GLU A 460 -16.89 -31.26 -7.46
CA GLU A 460 -17.43 -32.59 -7.74
C GLU A 460 -16.93 -33.64 -6.75
N ASN A 461 -15.72 -33.45 -6.20
CA ASN A 461 -15.04 -34.46 -5.38
C ASN A 461 -15.06 -34.16 -3.87
N ILE A 462 -15.35 -32.91 -3.46
CA ILE A 462 -15.36 -32.49 -2.05
C ILE A 462 -16.76 -32.00 -1.70
N THR A 463 -17.52 -32.84 -1.01
CA THR A 463 -18.93 -32.60 -0.68
C THR A 463 -19.12 -31.86 0.65
N ALA A 464 -18.13 -31.93 1.56
CA ALA A 464 -18.22 -31.36 2.90
C ALA A 464 -18.06 -29.82 2.92
N ILE A 465 -17.57 -29.21 1.83
CA ILE A 465 -17.17 -27.79 1.78
C ILE A 465 -17.65 -27.12 0.49
N PRO A 466 -18.15 -25.87 0.53
CA PRO A 466 -18.35 -25.08 -0.68
C PRO A 466 -17.02 -24.88 -1.43
N SER A 467 -16.88 -25.51 -2.59
CA SER A 467 -15.61 -25.64 -3.32
C SER A 467 -14.95 -24.34 -3.76
N ASN A 468 -15.75 -23.31 -4.09
CA ASN A 468 -15.23 -22.02 -4.52
C ASN A 468 -14.42 -21.34 -3.40
N ASN A 469 -14.82 -21.53 -2.14
CA ASN A 469 -14.12 -20.94 -1.01
C ASN A 469 -12.88 -21.76 -0.63
N LEU A 470 -12.88 -23.07 -0.91
CA LEU A 470 -11.73 -23.95 -0.65
C LEU A 470 -10.55 -23.62 -1.58
N TYR A 471 -10.80 -23.56 -2.89
CA TYR A 471 -9.76 -23.25 -3.88
C TYR A 471 -9.11 -21.89 -3.60
N GLU A 472 -9.92 -20.85 -3.36
CA GLU A 472 -9.43 -19.49 -3.08
C GLU A 472 -8.53 -19.46 -1.83
N LYS A 473 -8.94 -20.13 -0.75
CA LYS A 473 -8.16 -20.18 0.50
C LYS A 473 -6.84 -20.92 0.31
N ILE A 474 -6.83 -22.03 -0.43
CA ILE A 474 -5.58 -22.76 -0.72
C ILE A 474 -4.65 -21.93 -1.60
N MET A 475 -5.17 -21.24 -2.62
CA MET A 475 -4.36 -20.34 -3.45
C MET A 475 -3.75 -19.17 -2.65
N ASN A 476 -4.51 -18.61 -1.71
CA ASN A 476 -4.01 -17.57 -0.79
C ASN A 476 -2.89 -18.12 0.13
N PHE A 477 -3.02 -19.36 0.60
CA PHE A 477 -1.95 -20.03 1.35
C PHE A 477 -0.68 -20.20 0.50
N ILE A 478 -0.81 -20.71 -0.74
CA ILE A 478 0.33 -20.88 -1.65
C ILE A 478 1.03 -19.54 -1.89
N ALA A 479 0.27 -18.47 -2.16
CA ALA A 479 0.81 -17.12 -2.35
C ALA A 479 1.53 -16.58 -1.09
N SER A 480 1.00 -16.86 0.10
CA SER A 480 1.66 -16.51 1.38
C SER A 480 3.01 -17.21 1.55
N VAL A 481 3.08 -18.50 1.19
CA VAL A 481 4.32 -19.29 1.24
C VAL A 481 5.35 -18.78 0.23
N GLU A 482 4.94 -18.56 -1.03
CA GLU A 482 5.80 -17.99 -2.08
C GLU A 482 6.40 -16.65 -1.64
N LYS A 483 5.57 -15.75 -1.08
CA LYS A 483 6.00 -14.43 -0.61
C LYS A 483 6.93 -14.51 0.60
N SER A 484 6.62 -15.35 1.59
CA SER A 484 7.37 -15.41 2.85
C SER A 484 8.75 -16.05 2.69
N LEU A 485 8.87 -17.00 1.75
CA LEU A 485 10.12 -17.69 1.45
C LEU A 485 10.88 -17.10 0.27
N ASN A 486 10.24 -16.19 -0.48
CA ASN A 486 10.75 -15.64 -1.73
C ASN A 486 11.10 -16.74 -2.75
N ILE A 487 10.17 -17.68 -2.94
CA ILE A 487 10.28 -18.81 -3.88
C ILE A 487 9.16 -18.76 -4.92
N PHE A 488 9.37 -19.45 -6.04
CA PHE A 488 8.34 -19.69 -7.06
C PHE A 488 7.97 -21.17 -7.08
N ILE A 489 6.71 -21.49 -6.83
CA ILE A 489 6.19 -22.86 -6.91
C ILE A 489 5.66 -23.07 -8.33
N SER A 490 6.17 -24.09 -9.04
CA SER A 490 5.74 -24.38 -10.40
C SER A 490 4.24 -24.72 -10.46
N HIS A 491 3.59 -24.40 -11.57
CA HIS A 491 2.14 -24.65 -11.71
C HIS A 491 1.77 -26.13 -11.53
N LYS A 492 2.65 -27.05 -11.95
CA LYS A 492 2.51 -28.49 -11.68
C LYS A 492 2.47 -28.81 -10.19
N LYS A 493 3.42 -28.29 -9.41
CA LYS A 493 3.43 -28.45 -7.95
C LYS A 493 2.21 -27.78 -7.30
N LYS A 494 1.74 -26.64 -7.84
CA LYS A 494 0.51 -26.00 -7.36
C LYS A 494 -0.70 -26.93 -7.51
N VAL A 495 -0.84 -27.63 -8.63
CA VAL A 495 -1.91 -28.63 -8.82
C VAL A 495 -1.83 -29.71 -7.73
N GLU A 496 -0.64 -30.27 -7.50
CA GLU A 496 -0.42 -31.33 -6.51
C GLU A 496 -0.73 -30.85 -5.08
N LEU A 497 -0.23 -29.66 -4.70
CA LEU A 497 -0.52 -29.04 -3.40
C LEU A 497 -2.00 -28.75 -3.21
N ILE A 498 -2.69 -28.24 -4.24
CA ILE A 498 -4.11 -27.90 -4.15
C ILE A 498 -4.93 -29.14 -3.86
N LEU A 499 -4.69 -30.21 -4.62
CA LEU A 499 -5.39 -31.49 -4.41
C LEU A 499 -5.08 -32.05 -3.01
N HIS A 500 -3.81 -32.12 -2.63
CA HIS A 500 -3.41 -32.65 -1.33
C HIS A 500 -4.07 -31.89 -0.17
N LEU A 501 -3.98 -30.56 -0.15
CA LEU A 501 -4.60 -29.73 0.88
C LEU A 501 -6.11 -29.86 0.88
N ALA A 502 -6.75 -29.86 -0.29
CA ALA A 502 -8.20 -29.96 -0.38
C ALA A 502 -8.71 -31.28 0.22
N PHE A 503 -8.05 -32.40 -0.07
CA PHE A 503 -8.40 -33.69 0.52
C PHE A 503 -8.03 -33.78 2.01
N ALA A 504 -6.90 -33.22 2.45
CA ALA A 504 -6.53 -33.20 3.87
C ALA A 504 -7.53 -32.40 4.71
N ILE A 505 -7.97 -31.23 4.20
CA ILE A 505 -9.01 -30.41 4.82
C ILE A 505 -10.34 -31.18 4.85
N ASN A 506 -10.71 -31.85 3.76
CA ASN A 506 -11.92 -32.67 3.72
C ASN A 506 -11.91 -33.77 4.79
N ARG A 507 -10.82 -34.55 4.90
CA ARG A 507 -10.66 -35.60 5.92
C ARG A 507 -10.81 -35.07 7.34
N LEU A 508 -10.21 -33.92 7.63
CA LEU A 508 -10.28 -33.27 8.93
C LEU A 508 -11.70 -32.84 9.30
N ILE A 509 -12.50 -32.41 8.32
CA ILE A 509 -13.89 -32.03 8.53
C ILE A 509 -14.80 -33.26 8.67
N THR A 510 -14.53 -34.33 7.92
CA THR A 510 -15.31 -35.58 7.98
C THR A 510 -14.89 -36.52 9.12
N ASN A 511 -13.88 -36.14 9.92
CA ASN A 511 -13.29 -36.96 10.98
C ASN A 511 -12.75 -38.32 10.48
N GLU A 512 -12.14 -38.33 9.30
CA GLU A 512 -11.43 -39.49 8.76
C GLU A 512 -10.02 -39.61 9.35
N ASP A 513 -9.45 -40.83 9.31
CA ASP A 513 -8.10 -41.10 9.81
C ASP A 513 -7.04 -40.34 8.99
N MET A 514 -6.07 -39.78 9.71
CA MET A 514 -4.97 -39.01 9.13
C MET A 514 -3.80 -39.92 8.76
N VAL A 515 -3.06 -39.53 7.72
CA VAL A 515 -1.90 -40.29 7.24
C VAL A 515 -0.66 -39.90 8.04
N GLU A 516 0.06 -40.88 8.58
CA GLU A 516 1.32 -40.64 9.29
C GLU A 516 2.47 -40.34 8.34
N TYR A 517 3.27 -39.31 8.66
CA TYR A 517 4.44 -38.95 7.87
C TYR A 517 5.72 -39.60 8.43
N SER A 518 6.36 -40.46 7.65
CA SER A 518 7.63 -41.09 8.02
C SER A 518 8.78 -40.07 8.01
N ASN A 519 9.63 -40.06 9.04
CA ASN A 519 10.78 -39.13 9.20
C ASN A 519 10.46 -37.66 9.56
N LYS A 520 9.32 -37.41 10.19
CA LYS A 520 8.88 -36.08 10.68
C LYS A 520 9.92 -35.30 11.48
N THR A 521 10.68 -35.96 12.36
CA THR A 521 11.67 -35.29 13.22
C THR A 521 12.88 -34.79 12.44
N SER A 522 13.33 -35.53 11.42
CA SER A 522 14.48 -35.12 10.61
C SER A 522 14.12 -33.99 9.66
N ILE A 523 12.97 -34.05 8.98
CA ILE A 523 12.58 -33.00 8.04
C ILE A 523 12.30 -31.66 8.73
N LYS A 524 11.65 -31.68 9.90
CA LYS A 524 11.42 -30.48 10.73
C LYS A 524 12.74 -29.85 11.18
N LYS A 525 13.74 -30.67 11.52
CA LYS A 525 15.05 -30.17 11.96
C LYS A 525 15.87 -29.61 10.80
N SER A 526 15.87 -30.29 9.66
CA SER A 526 16.59 -29.87 8.46
C SER A 526 16.00 -28.62 7.80
N TYR A 527 14.68 -28.43 7.87
CA TYR A 527 13.97 -27.34 7.21
C TYR A 527 13.09 -26.52 8.18
N ASN A 528 13.65 -26.13 9.35
CA ASN A 528 12.90 -25.45 10.41
C ASN A 528 12.23 -24.13 9.95
N LYS A 529 12.94 -23.33 9.12
CA LYS A 529 12.38 -22.09 8.55
C LYS A 529 11.18 -22.35 7.64
N LEU A 530 11.25 -23.40 6.81
CA LEU A 530 10.15 -23.79 5.93
C LEU A 530 8.96 -24.29 6.76
N TYR A 531 9.21 -25.16 7.75
CA TYR A 531 8.17 -25.70 8.64
C TYR A 531 7.42 -24.58 9.38
N SER A 532 8.14 -23.64 10.01
CA SER A 532 7.52 -22.51 10.72
C SER A 532 6.70 -21.62 9.79
N THR A 533 7.19 -21.38 8.57
CA THR A 533 6.50 -20.56 7.56
C THR A 533 5.25 -21.22 7.01
N VAL A 534 5.30 -22.52 6.71
CA VAL A 534 4.13 -23.30 6.27
C VAL A 534 3.10 -23.31 7.39
N LYS A 535 3.52 -23.61 8.62
CA LYS A 535 2.64 -23.64 9.79
C LYS A 535 1.94 -22.31 10.04
N SER A 536 2.67 -21.19 10.00
CA SER A 536 2.06 -19.86 10.17
C SER A 536 1.12 -19.49 9.01
N SER A 537 1.45 -19.91 7.79
CA SER A 537 0.63 -19.64 6.60
C SER A 537 -0.66 -20.46 6.58
N LEU A 538 -0.74 -21.58 7.31
CA LEU A 538 -1.94 -22.42 7.41
C LEU A 538 -2.97 -21.90 8.44
N ILE A 539 -2.58 -21.03 9.37
CA ILE A 539 -3.49 -20.49 10.42
C ILE A 539 -4.81 -19.91 9.84
N PRO A 540 -4.80 -19.14 8.73
CA PRO A 540 -6.05 -18.64 8.14
C PRO A 540 -6.98 -19.75 7.62
N ILE A 541 -6.40 -20.85 7.10
CA ILE A 541 -7.16 -22.02 6.64
C ILE A 541 -7.74 -22.76 7.85
N GLU A 542 -6.91 -23.03 8.86
CA GLU A 542 -7.32 -23.69 10.11
C GLU A 542 -8.46 -22.95 10.79
N THR A 543 -8.35 -21.62 10.89
CA THR A 543 -9.37 -20.76 11.51
C THR A 543 -10.66 -20.76 10.70
N TYR A 544 -10.57 -20.66 9.36
CA TYR A 544 -11.75 -20.57 8.50
C TYR A 544 -12.56 -21.88 8.47
N PHE A 545 -11.88 -23.03 8.42
CA PHE A 545 -12.55 -24.34 8.42
C PHE A 545 -12.76 -24.91 9.83
N SER A 546 -12.30 -24.23 10.88
CA SER A 546 -12.33 -24.73 12.26
C SER A 546 -11.66 -26.11 12.42
N ILE A 547 -10.53 -26.30 11.74
CA ILE A 547 -9.73 -27.53 11.78
C ILE A 547 -8.32 -27.25 12.30
N LYS A 548 -7.58 -28.31 12.59
CA LYS A 548 -6.15 -28.20 12.91
C LYS A 548 -5.37 -29.22 12.11
N LEU A 549 -4.47 -28.75 11.24
CA LEU A 549 -3.61 -29.63 10.46
C LEU A 549 -2.55 -30.24 11.37
N THR A 550 -2.37 -31.55 11.24
CA THR A 550 -1.36 -32.26 12.00
C THR A 550 0.02 -31.88 11.49
N ASP A 551 1.03 -32.05 12.33
CA ASP A 551 2.41 -31.87 11.89
C ASP A 551 2.79 -32.84 10.76
N ASP A 552 2.05 -33.93 10.54
CA ASP A 552 2.26 -34.88 9.43
C ASP A 552 1.83 -34.27 8.10
N GLU A 553 0.66 -33.64 8.04
CA GLU A 553 0.20 -32.91 6.85
C GLU A 553 1.12 -31.72 6.53
N ILE A 554 1.63 -31.02 7.57
CA ILE A 554 2.63 -29.98 7.38
C ILE A 554 3.89 -30.54 6.71
N CYS A 555 4.35 -31.72 7.09
CA CYS A 555 5.50 -32.37 6.47
C CYS A 555 5.24 -32.79 5.02
N TYR A 556 4.05 -33.32 4.69
CA TYR A 556 3.69 -33.61 3.29
C TYR A 556 3.67 -32.34 2.43
N ILE A 557 3.11 -31.24 2.94
CA ILE A 557 3.11 -29.94 2.25
C ILE A 557 4.55 -29.46 2.00
N MET A 558 5.44 -29.63 2.98
CA MET A 558 6.86 -29.29 2.82
C MET A 558 7.52 -30.11 1.72
N ASP A 559 7.22 -31.41 1.60
CA ASP A 559 7.77 -32.28 0.57
C ASP A 559 7.42 -31.80 -0.85
N PHE A 560 6.17 -31.40 -1.09
CA PHE A 560 5.78 -30.83 -2.39
C PHE A 560 6.51 -29.51 -2.73
N ILE A 561 6.93 -28.77 -1.71
CA ILE A 561 7.69 -27.52 -1.91
C ILE A 561 9.16 -27.83 -2.19
N ILE A 562 9.74 -28.81 -1.49
CA ILE A 562 11.16 -29.18 -1.60
C ILE A 562 11.44 -29.98 -2.87
N ASN A 563 10.70 -31.07 -3.08
CA ASN A 563 10.85 -32.03 -4.17
C ASN A 563 9.87 -31.69 -5.28
#